data_AF-A0A8H3SAK7-F1
#
_entry.id   AF-A0A8H3SAK7-F1
#
_cell.length_a   1.000
_cell.length_b   1.000
_cell.length_c   1.000
_cell.angle_alpha   90.00
_cell.angle_beta   90.00
_cell.angle_gamma   90.00
#
_symmetry.space_group_name_H-M   'P 1'
#
loop_
_entity.id
_entity.type
_entity.pdbx_description
1 polymer ?
#
loop_
_entity_poly.entity_id
_entity_poly.type
_entity_poly.pdbx_seq_one_letter_code
_entity_poly.pdbx_strand_id
1 'polypeptide(L)'
;MFAGIHEKTFYVFGAAMLAYIPIIYCFFPETAGHTLEPIDFLFASKSPFVWDKEKEFAKLMAQFNAEIQKMETENGGYTGNEKRCEEFVEKV
;
A
#
# COMPACT_ATOMS: atom_id res chain seq x y z
N MET A 1 -32.36 30.03 -17.53
CA MET A 1 -31.67 29.00 -16.72
C MET A 1 -30.76 29.59 -15.64
N PHE A 2 -29.99 30.65 -15.92
CA PHE A 2 -29.05 31.26 -14.95
C PHE A 2 -29.64 32.33 -14.01
N ALA A 3 -30.88 32.81 -14.25
CA ALA A 3 -31.50 33.86 -13.45
C ALA A 3 -31.85 33.46 -11.99
N GLY A 4 -31.79 32.16 -11.65
CA GLY A 4 -32.02 31.66 -10.30
C GLY A 4 -30.75 31.46 -9.47
N ILE A 5 -29.56 31.52 -10.10
CA ILE A 5 -28.27 31.35 -9.43
C ILE A 5 -27.92 32.68 -8.77
N HIS A 6 -28.33 32.83 -7.52
CA HIS A 6 -27.99 33.98 -6.68
C HIS A 6 -26.56 33.88 -6.15
N GLU A 7 -25.97 35.01 -5.75
CA GLU A 7 -24.64 35.08 -5.11
C GLU A 7 -24.41 34.02 -4.01
N LYS A 8 -25.49 33.65 -3.29
CA LYS A 8 -25.48 32.70 -2.18
C LYS A 8 -25.02 31.29 -2.58
N THR A 9 -25.26 30.86 -3.82
CA THR A 9 -24.78 29.55 -4.28
C THR A 9 -23.26 29.49 -4.36
N PHE A 10 -22.57 30.60 -4.64
CA PHE A 10 -21.10 30.64 -4.64
C PHE A 10 -20.52 30.47 -3.24
N TYR A 11 -21.18 31.03 -2.21
CA TYR A 11 -20.75 30.84 -0.83
C TYR A 11 -20.92 29.38 -0.38
N VAL A 12 -22.03 28.73 -0.75
CA VAL A 12 -22.25 27.30 -0.46
C VAL A 12 -21.23 26.43 -1.19
N PHE A 13 -20.94 26.74 -2.47
CA PHE A 13 -19.96 26.00 -3.25
C PHE A 13 -18.54 26.19 -2.72
N GLY A 14 -18.17 27.41 -2.32
CA GLY A 14 -16.90 27.72 -1.68
C GLY A 14 -16.73 27.03 -0.33
N ALA A 15 -17.79 27.02 0.50
CA ALA A 15 -17.80 26.29 1.76
C ALA A 15 -17.67 24.77 1.56
N ALA A 16 -18.35 24.21 0.55
CA ALA A 16 -18.23 22.80 0.19
C ALA A 16 -16.80 22.46 -0.26
N MET A 17 -16.20 23.25 -1.16
CA MET A 17 -14.80 23.08 -1.59
C MET A 17 -13.83 23.14 -0.41
N LEU A 18 -14.01 24.10 0.50
CA LEU A 18 -13.19 24.20 1.71
C LEU A 18 -13.38 22.99 2.65
N ALA A 19 -14.61 22.47 2.76
CA ALA A 19 -14.89 21.26 3.54
C ALA A 19 -14.28 20.00 2.91
N TYR A 20 -14.13 19.95 1.59
CA TYR A 20 -13.48 18.83 0.91
C TYR A 20 -11.98 18.72 1.21
N ILE A 21 -11.28 19.81 1.47
CA ILE A 21 -9.84 19.81 1.76
C ILE A 21 -9.50 18.90 2.97
N PRO A 22 -10.08 19.10 4.18
CA PRO A 22 -9.79 18.24 5.31
C PRO A 22 -10.31 16.81 5.12
N ILE A 23 -11.39 16.62 4.36
CA ILE A 23 -11.90 15.28 4.05
C ILE A 23 -10.88 14.50 3.22
N ILE A 24 -10.37 15.09 2.15
CA ILE A 24 -9.38 14.41 1.30
C ILE A 24 -8.08 14.21 2.08
N TYR A 25 -7.62 15.21 2.81
CA TYR A 25 -6.38 15.13 3.58
C TYR A 25 -6.40 14.04 4.66
N CYS A 26 -7.52 13.87 5.38
CA CYS A 26 -7.59 12.92 6.48
C CYS A 26 -8.00 11.49 6.07
N PHE A 27 -8.75 11.33 4.96
CA PHE A 27 -9.36 10.04 4.58
C PHE A 27 -8.81 9.42 3.30
N PHE A 28 -8.15 10.18 2.42
CA PHE A 28 -7.63 9.67 1.16
C PHE A 28 -6.11 9.44 1.23
N PRO A 29 -5.66 8.18 1.38
CA PRO A 29 -4.23 7.88 1.40
C PRO A 29 -3.64 7.97 -0.02
N GLU A 30 -2.33 8.23 -0.10
CA GLU A 30 -1.62 8.27 -1.38
C GLU A 30 -1.51 6.86 -1.99
N THR A 31 -2.08 6.67 -3.18
CA THR A 31 -2.06 5.39 -3.91
C THR A 31 -1.08 5.39 -5.09
N ALA A 32 -0.39 6.50 -5.35
CA ALA A 32 0.50 6.62 -6.49
C ALA A 32 1.81 5.86 -6.25
N GLY A 33 2.29 5.11 -7.25
CA GLY A 33 3.57 4.40 -7.18
C GLY A 33 3.57 3.06 -6.44
N HIS A 34 2.43 2.62 -5.90
CA HIS A 34 2.28 1.28 -5.34
C HIS A 34 1.77 0.26 -6.37
N THR A 35 2.28 -0.97 -6.31
CA THR A 35 1.78 -2.08 -7.13
C THR A 35 0.44 -2.58 -6.60
N LEU A 36 -0.33 -3.30 -7.42
CA LEU A 36 -1.70 -3.73 -7.09
C LEU A 36 -1.77 -4.72 -5.90
N GLU A 37 -0.76 -5.56 -5.72
CA GLU A 37 -0.67 -6.50 -4.58
C GLU A 37 -0.57 -5.79 -3.23
N PRO A 38 0.41 -4.89 -2.99
CA PRO A 38 0.56 -4.23 -1.70
C PRO A 38 -0.55 -3.23 -1.40
N ILE A 39 -1.23 -2.69 -2.43
CA ILE A 39 -2.34 -1.76 -2.24
C ILE A 39 -3.47 -2.36 -1.40
N ASP A 40 -3.68 -3.68 -1.42
CA ASP A 40 -4.70 -4.33 -0.60
C ASP A 40 -4.41 -4.19 0.90
N PHE A 41 -3.13 -4.17 1.30
CA PHE A 41 -2.75 -3.93 2.69
C PHE A 41 -3.07 -2.51 3.18
N LEU A 42 -3.09 -1.53 2.26
CA LEU A 42 -3.51 -0.15 2.57
C LEU A 42 -5.03 -0.07 2.85
N PHE A 43 -5.81 -0.94 2.22
CA PHE A 43 -7.26 -1.06 2.46
C PHE A 43 -7.62 -2.01 3.60
N ALA A 44 -6.73 -2.94 3.99
CA ALA A 44 -6.91 -3.85 5.12
C ALA A 44 -6.84 -3.16 6.51
N SER A 45 -6.23 -1.97 6.60
CA SER A 45 -6.13 -1.22 7.85
C SER A 45 -7.51 -0.79 8.38
N LYS A 46 -7.73 -1.00 9.69
CA LYS A 46 -9.01 -0.77 10.37
C LYS A 46 -9.28 0.71 10.69
N SER A 47 -8.26 1.57 10.62
CA SER A 47 -8.39 2.99 10.92
C SER A 47 -8.83 3.78 9.68
N PRO A 48 -9.78 4.73 9.82
CA PRO A 48 -10.20 5.60 8.71
C PRO A 48 -9.22 6.75 8.44
N PHE A 49 -8.24 7.00 9.31
CA PHE A 49 -7.28 8.10 9.17
C PHE A 49 -6.02 7.69 8.41
N VAL A 50 -5.61 8.51 7.45
CA VAL A 50 -4.43 8.27 6.58
C VAL A 50 -3.16 7.97 7.38
N TRP A 51 -2.89 8.71 8.46
CA TRP A 51 -1.67 8.52 9.26
C TRP A 51 -1.57 7.16 9.93
N ASP A 52 -2.70 6.58 10.33
CA ASP A 52 -2.72 5.25 10.92
C ASP A 52 -2.58 4.19 9.84
N LYS A 53 -3.22 4.40 8.68
CA LYS A 53 -3.10 3.51 7.51
C LYS A 53 -1.66 3.41 7.03
N GLU A 54 -0.95 4.53 6.91
CA GLU A 54 0.46 4.53 6.50
C GLU A 54 1.37 3.79 7.50
N LYS A 55 1.12 3.96 8.81
CA LYS A 55 1.87 3.25 9.85
C LYS A 55 1.62 1.75 9.83
N GLU A 56 0.37 1.32 9.63
CA GLU A 56 0.06 -0.10 9.50
C GLU A 56 0.62 -0.67 8.20
N PHE A 57 0.48 0.03 7.08
CA PHE A 57 1.04 -0.36 5.80
C PHE A 57 2.56 -0.57 5.87
N ALA A 58 3.30 0.36 6.48
CA ALA A 58 4.75 0.22 6.66
C ALA A 58 5.13 -1.01 7.49
N LYS A 59 4.36 -1.35 8.53
CA LYS A 59 4.57 -2.56 9.34
C LYS A 59 4.30 -3.82 8.55
N LEU A 60 3.19 -3.87 7.81
CA LEU A 60 2.82 -5.04 7.01
C LEU A 60 3.80 -5.27 5.86
N MET A 61 4.26 -4.21 5.19
CA MET A 61 5.32 -4.30 4.18
C MET A 61 6.65 -4.80 4.74
N ALA A 62 7.04 -4.33 5.93
CA ALA A 62 8.26 -4.82 6.57
C ALA A 62 8.17 -6.31 6.92
N GLN A 63 7.00 -6.77 7.40
CA GLN A 63 6.76 -8.20 7.68
C GLN A 63 6.79 -9.03 6.40
N PHE A 64 6.11 -8.58 5.35
CA PHE A 64 6.05 -9.26 4.05
C PHE A 64 7.43 -9.43 3.41
N ASN A 65 8.24 -8.35 3.38
CA ASN A 65 9.60 -8.41 2.85
C ASN A 65 10.52 -9.31 3.68
N ALA A 66 10.39 -9.28 5.01
CA ALA A 66 11.17 -10.15 5.88
C ALA A 66 10.81 -11.64 5.69
N GLU A 67 9.55 -11.95 5.38
CA GLU A 67 9.11 -13.31 5.10
C GLU A 67 9.61 -13.79 3.72
N ILE A 68 9.56 -12.94 2.69
CA ILE A 68 10.14 -13.24 1.37
C ILE A 68 11.64 -13.56 1.49
N GLN A 69 12.40 -12.75 2.23
CA GLN A 69 13.84 -13.01 2.42
C GLN A 69 14.14 -14.33 3.14
N LYS A 70 13.29 -14.72 4.11
CA LYS A 70 13.40 -16.03 4.77
C LYS A 70 13.14 -17.16 3.79
N MET A 71 12.08 -17.05 2.98
CA MET A 71 11.79 -18.04 1.94
C MET A 71 12.91 -18.13 0.90
N GLU A 72 13.53 -17.01 0.51
CA GLU A 72 14.69 -17.00 -0.39
C GLU A 72 15.91 -17.67 0.24
N THR A 73 16.15 -17.43 1.53
CA THR A 73 17.28 -18.04 2.26
C THR A 73 17.08 -19.54 2.44
N GLU A 74 15.85 -19.99 2.74
CA GLU A 74 15.51 -21.41 2.84
C GLU A 74 15.57 -22.11 1.47
N ASN A 75 14.99 -21.52 0.42
CA ASN A 75 15.05 -22.08 -0.95
C ASN A 75 16.47 -22.02 -1.57
N GLY A 76 17.27 -21.02 -1.22
CA GLY A 76 18.69 -20.95 -1.54
C GLY A 76 19.49 -22.11 -0.92
N GLY A 77 19.06 -22.60 0.24
CA GLY A 77 19.60 -23.81 0.86
C GLY A 77 19.23 -25.10 0.12
N TYR A 78 18.05 -25.17 -0.49
CA TYR A 78 17.62 -26.32 -1.32
C TYR A 78 18.40 -26.40 -2.63
N THR A 79 18.52 -25.28 -3.36
CA THR A 79 19.32 -25.22 -4.60
C THR A 79 20.82 -25.47 -4.35
N GLY A 80 21.34 -25.07 -3.18
CA GLY A 80 22.72 -25.40 -2.76
C GLY A 80 22.94 -26.89 -2.48
N ASN A 81 21.96 -27.59 -1.90
CA ASN A 81 22.02 -29.04 -1.70
C ASN A 81 21.91 -29.81 -3.02
N GLU A 82 21.09 -29.35 -3.96
CA GLU A 82 20.91 -29.96 -5.28
C GLU A 82 22.22 -29.91 -6.09
N LYS A 83 22.87 -28.74 -6.18
CA LYS A 83 24.18 -28.60 -6.86
C LYS A 83 25.28 -29.46 -6.22
N ARG A 84 25.28 -29.58 -4.90
CA ARG A 84 26.23 -30.44 -4.17
C ARG A 84 25.99 -31.93 -4.43
N CYS A 85 24.73 -32.32 -4.64
CA CYS A 85 24.36 -33.70 -5.00
C CYS A 85 24.76 -34.00 -6.46
N GLU A 86 24.52 -33.07 -7.39
CA GLU A 86 24.96 -33.22 -8.80
C GLU A 86 26.50 -33.29 -8.92
N GLU A 87 27.24 -32.43 -8.22
CA GLU A 87 28.71 -32.48 -8.20
C GLU A 87 29.24 -33.79 -7.58
N PHE A 88 28.52 -34.36 -6.62
CA PHE A 88 28.88 -35.64 -6.02
C PHE A 88 28.61 -36.81 -6.98
N VAL A 89 27.53 -36.76 -7.76
CA VAL A 89 27.19 -37.77 -8.76
C VAL A 89 28.17 -37.77 -9.94
N GLU A 90 28.64 -36.60 -10.39
CA GLU A 90 29.61 -36.51 -11.50
C GLU A 90 31.00 -37.09 -11.13
N LYS A 91 31.32 -37.15 -9.84
CA LYS A 91 32.62 -37.64 -9.33
C LYS A 91 32.65 -39.16 -9.02
N VAL A 92 31.54 -39.88 -9.18
CA VAL A 92 31.44 -41.35 -8.98
C VAL A 92 31.47 -42.06 -10.33
#